data_AF-A0A5E7UVV1-F1
#
_entry.id   AF-A0A5E7UVV1-F1
#
_cell.length_a   1.000
_cell.length_b   1.000
_cell.length_c   1.000
_cell.angle_alpha   90.00
_cell.angle_beta   90.00
_cell.angle_gamma   90.00
#
_symmetry.space_group_name_H-M   'P 1'
#
loop_
_entity.id
_entity.type
_entity.pdbx_description
1 polymer ?
#
loop_
_entity_poly.entity_id
_entity_poly.type
_entity_poly.pdbx_seq_one_letter_code
_entity_poly.pdbx_strand_id
1 'polypeptide(L)'
;MPNLAETSAADDGQALSFLSSSPAFLSSDDAAACLHGLLKAPRNGEFNGFILKTVDARFICAERIDAPMADDKNHQSDATTGQHGIPAVVVSAAGELIVPSGLTLEASFHARPVKAQGADEATTEWIQRNRFFAISDLSEVMNTHRKFAKCYLSARNGGLLSYTSKNSSFEQELSPRLTRKSNGQPRRFEALYEDGSIPSSLWILLTLAAGTTMVVVTGDLWRHRGHLNASWRADILQVQPANSAMPIFGPIFRDAKDVALYLHTKLPESTAAQPNVGFILKHNVSDFFILTEPVSSPYASFDRALLFPKDQHGNPLIPREFRVHGIYHSIQPLPSARLAPSEVDLQQNFFSAADLKVSLDHVIVAPHQRVFAITRDGAVLRFAKPVMPKVRALLVELAQGLEQKLITGGITPAIFVDKVADAGILSVLFPSKTWPTMGRITASTSIVARRRHTVHSLLR
;
A
#
# COMPACT_ATOMS: atom_id res chain seq x y z
N MET A 1 2.15 21.88 -21.39
CA MET A 1 1.74 21.34 -20.09
C MET A 1 0.91 20.10 -20.36
N PRO A 2 1.39 18.89 -20.03
CA PRO A 2 0.62 17.68 -20.29
C PRO A 2 -0.60 17.62 -19.36
N ASN A 3 -1.66 17.04 -19.88
CA ASN A 3 -3.03 17.07 -19.39
C ASN A 3 -3.18 16.36 -18.02
N LEU A 4 -3.25 17.12 -16.92
CA LEU A 4 -3.53 16.59 -15.57
C LEU A 4 -4.87 15.80 -15.50
N ALA A 5 -5.79 16.07 -16.43
CA ALA A 5 -7.08 15.37 -16.53
C ALA A 5 -6.98 13.98 -17.17
N GLU A 6 -6.06 13.75 -18.12
CA GLU A 6 -5.87 12.43 -18.75
C GLU A 6 -5.15 11.46 -17.81
N THR A 7 -4.22 11.95 -16.99
CA THR A 7 -3.53 11.14 -15.98
C THR A 7 -4.48 10.69 -14.86
N SER A 8 -5.41 11.55 -14.43
CA SER A 8 -6.42 11.19 -13.42
C SER A 8 -7.37 10.11 -13.91
N ALA A 9 -7.85 10.20 -15.15
CA ALA A 9 -8.82 9.24 -15.70
C ALA A 9 -8.20 7.85 -15.95
N ALA A 10 -6.93 7.78 -16.36
CA ALA A 10 -6.21 6.52 -16.53
C ALA A 10 -5.91 5.81 -15.20
N ASP A 11 -5.55 6.58 -14.17
CA ASP A 11 -5.31 6.07 -12.80
C ASP A 11 -6.62 5.60 -12.15
N ASP A 12 -7.72 6.35 -12.34
CA ASP A 12 -9.07 5.96 -11.92
C ASP A 12 -9.54 4.67 -12.61
N GLY A 13 -9.24 4.47 -13.90
CA GLY A 13 -9.57 3.23 -14.63
C GLY A 13 -8.81 2.00 -14.12
N GLN A 14 -7.53 2.14 -13.77
CA GLN A 14 -6.76 1.05 -13.16
C GLN A 14 -7.24 0.74 -11.74
N ALA A 15 -7.51 1.76 -10.93
CA ALA A 15 -8.08 1.61 -9.59
C ALA A 15 -9.44 0.88 -9.61
N LEU A 16 -10.30 1.24 -10.55
CA LEU A 16 -11.62 0.61 -10.72
C LEU A 16 -11.49 -0.84 -11.19
N SER A 17 -10.66 -1.13 -12.20
CA SER A 17 -10.42 -2.50 -12.67
C SER A 17 -9.81 -3.41 -11.59
N PHE A 18 -8.96 -2.86 -10.73
CA PHE A 18 -8.41 -3.57 -9.59
C PHE A 18 -9.49 -3.91 -8.56
N LEU A 19 -10.40 -2.98 -8.23
CA LEU A 19 -11.53 -3.26 -7.36
C LEU A 19 -12.55 -4.22 -7.98
N SER A 20 -12.73 -4.20 -9.30
CA SER A 20 -13.56 -5.17 -10.04
C SER A 20 -13.11 -6.61 -9.85
N SER A 21 -11.81 -6.84 -9.58
CA SER A 21 -11.28 -8.16 -9.27
C SER A 21 -11.59 -8.65 -7.84
N SER A 22 -12.24 -7.82 -7.01
CA SER A 22 -12.59 -8.10 -5.61
C SER A 22 -11.41 -8.64 -4.80
N PRO A 23 -10.29 -7.89 -4.70
CA PRO A 23 -9.11 -8.34 -3.98
C PRO A 23 -9.45 -8.62 -2.51
N ALA A 24 -8.94 -9.75 -2.02
CA ALA A 24 -9.11 -10.18 -0.64
C ALA A 24 -7.92 -9.71 0.23
N PHE A 25 -8.22 -9.29 1.46
CA PHE A 25 -7.26 -8.77 2.43
C PHE A 25 -7.28 -9.57 3.72
N LEU A 26 -6.19 -9.50 4.50
CA LEU A 26 -6.05 -10.19 5.78
C LEU A 26 -6.80 -9.53 6.92
N SER A 27 -6.93 -8.20 6.89
CA SER A 27 -7.66 -7.43 7.88
C SER A 27 -8.54 -6.37 7.23
N SER A 28 -9.52 -5.87 7.99
CA SER A 28 -10.31 -4.73 7.58
C SER A 28 -9.47 -3.46 7.43
N ASP A 29 -8.39 -3.31 8.20
CA ASP A 29 -7.46 -2.17 8.08
C ASP A 29 -6.70 -2.22 6.75
N ASP A 30 -6.30 -3.39 6.29
CA ASP A 30 -5.62 -3.59 5.00
C ASP A 30 -6.54 -3.25 3.83
N ALA A 31 -7.79 -3.73 3.87
CA ALA A 31 -8.82 -3.40 2.88
C ALA A 31 -9.10 -1.88 2.84
N ALA A 32 -9.28 -1.26 4.02
CA ALA A 32 -9.50 0.17 4.14
C ALA A 32 -8.32 0.99 3.61
N ALA A 33 -7.08 0.59 3.93
CA ALA A 33 -5.87 1.26 3.47
C ALA A 33 -5.69 1.16 1.96
N CYS A 34 -6.02 0.00 1.38
CA CYS A 34 -6.04 -0.15 -0.07
C CYS A 34 -7.06 0.81 -0.70
N LEU A 35 -8.31 0.81 -0.21
CA LEU A 35 -9.35 1.70 -0.71
C LEU A 35 -8.97 3.18 -0.56
N HIS A 36 -8.41 3.57 0.59
CA HIS A 36 -7.87 4.90 0.82
C HIS A 36 -6.80 5.29 -0.21
N GLY A 37 -5.87 4.38 -0.53
CA GLY A 37 -4.84 4.60 -1.52
C GLY A 37 -5.39 4.85 -2.93
N LEU A 38 -6.46 4.15 -3.31
CA LEU A 38 -7.14 4.34 -4.60
C LEU A 38 -7.91 5.67 -4.67
N LEU A 39 -8.38 6.17 -3.53
CA LEU A 39 -9.15 7.43 -3.45
C LEU A 39 -8.28 8.68 -3.35
N LYS A 40 -6.95 8.58 -3.41
CA LYS A 40 -6.03 9.73 -3.31
C LYS A 40 -6.13 10.72 -4.49
N ALA A 41 -6.73 10.32 -5.62
CA ALA A 41 -7.07 11.24 -6.70
C ALA A 41 -8.11 12.28 -6.22
N PRO A 42 -8.02 13.57 -6.60
CA PRO A 42 -8.88 14.61 -6.08
C PRO A 42 -10.34 14.41 -6.53
N ARG A 43 -11.12 13.71 -5.69
CA ARG A 43 -12.57 13.66 -5.81
C ARG A 43 -13.17 14.88 -5.13
N ASN A 44 -14.03 15.60 -5.86
CA ASN A 44 -14.86 16.67 -5.29
C ASN A 44 -16.14 16.12 -4.63
N GLY A 45 -16.35 14.81 -4.63
CA GLY A 45 -17.54 14.14 -4.11
C GLY A 45 -17.32 13.39 -2.80
N GLU A 46 -18.40 13.22 -2.05
CA GLU A 46 -18.46 12.27 -0.93
C GLU A 46 -18.43 10.83 -1.47
N PHE A 47 -17.67 9.97 -0.81
CA PHE A 47 -17.68 8.54 -1.07
C PHE A 47 -18.07 7.80 0.21
N ASN A 48 -19.06 6.93 0.09
CA ASN A 48 -19.50 6.03 1.14
C ASN A 48 -19.41 4.61 0.62
N GLY A 49 -18.76 3.74 1.37
CA GLY A 49 -18.60 2.34 1.03
C GLY A 49 -18.58 1.48 2.28
N PHE A 50 -18.34 0.20 2.08
CA PHE A 50 -18.30 -0.78 3.15
C PHE A 50 -17.11 -1.72 2.99
N ILE A 51 -16.74 -2.35 4.09
CA ILE A 51 -15.83 -3.48 4.12
C ILE A 51 -16.66 -4.69 4.54
N LEU A 52 -16.60 -5.74 3.73
CA LEU A 52 -17.30 -6.98 3.97
C LEU A 52 -16.30 -8.04 4.41
N LYS A 53 -16.75 -8.92 5.28
CA LYS A 53 -16.03 -10.11 5.73
C LYS A 53 -16.63 -11.34 5.08
N THR A 54 -15.77 -12.15 4.48
CA THR A 54 -16.11 -13.42 3.83
C THR A 54 -16.16 -14.57 4.84
N VAL A 55 -16.75 -15.70 4.44
CA VAL A 55 -16.80 -16.93 5.26
C VAL A 55 -15.43 -17.49 5.64
N ASP A 56 -14.40 -17.27 4.81
CA ASP A 56 -13.01 -17.67 5.07
C ASP A 56 -12.21 -16.63 5.87
N ALA A 57 -12.91 -15.71 6.53
CA ALA A 57 -12.34 -14.64 7.35
C ALA A 57 -11.32 -13.77 6.58
N ARG A 58 -11.68 -13.41 5.34
CA ARG A 58 -11.01 -12.40 4.53
C ARG A 58 -11.89 -11.17 4.41
N PHE A 59 -11.28 -10.07 3.98
CA PHE A 59 -11.95 -8.78 3.88
C PHE A 59 -11.92 -8.31 2.44
N ILE A 60 -13.03 -7.75 1.96
CA ILE A 60 -13.16 -7.19 0.61
C ILE A 60 -13.85 -5.83 0.69
N CYS A 61 -13.52 -4.94 -0.24
CA CYS A 61 -14.17 -3.64 -0.36
C CYS A 61 -15.50 -3.78 -1.09
N ALA A 62 -16.49 -3.01 -0.66
CA ALA A 62 -17.82 -2.96 -1.26
C ALA A 62 -18.28 -1.51 -1.44
N GLU A 63 -19.01 -1.27 -2.53
CA GLU A 63 -19.62 0.01 -2.81
C GLU A 63 -20.98 0.14 -2.13
N ARG A 64 -21.37 1.36 -1.75
CA ARG A 64 -22.74 1.66 -1.35
C ARG A 64 -23.58 2.01 -2.57
N ILE A 65 -24.72 1.35 -2.74
CA ILE A 65 -25.72 1.71 -3.74
C ILE A 65 -27.03 2.03 -3.04
N ASP A 66 -27.60 3.20 -3.28
CA ASP A 66 -28.94 3.51 -2.80
C ASP A 66 -29.98 2.89 -3.74
N ALA A 67 -30.98 2.19 -3.20
CA ALA A 67 -32.03 1.59 -4.00
C ALA A 67 -32.82 2.68 -4.75
N PRO A 68 -33.14 2.48 -6.05
CA PRO A 68 -33.92 3.45 -6.79
C PRO A 68 -35.29 3.63 -6.13
N MET A 69 -35.66 4.90 -5.90
CA MET A 69 -37.00 5.27 -5.41
C MET A 69 -37.99 4.78 -6.48
N ALA A 70 -38.91 3.90 -6.08
CA ALA A 70 -39.77 3.14 -6.98
C ALA A 70 -40.44 4.00 -8.07
N ASP A 71 -40.04 3.78 -9.33
CA ASP A 71 -40.87 3.85 -10.53
C ASP A 71 -40.13 3.13 -11.68
N ASP A 72 -39.92 1.82 -11.52
CA ASP A 72 -39.94 0.92 -12.68
C ASP A 72 -40.11 -0.53 -12.22
N LYS A 73 -41.37 -1.00 -12.32
CA LYS A 73 -41.72 -2.41 -12.18
C LYS A 73 -41.22 -3.16 -13.41
N ASN A 74 -39.93 -3.47 -13.45
CA ASN A 74 -39.34 -4.62 -14.14
C ASN A 74 -37.83 -4.43 -14.17
N HIS A 75 -37.16 -5.01 -13.16
CA HIS A 75 -35.86 -5.69 -13.25
C HIS A 75 -35.41 -5.94 -11.81
N GLN A 76 -35.99 -6.96 -11.18
CA GLN A 76 -35.34 -7.62 -10.04
C GLN A 76 -34.16 -8.41 -10.62
N SER A 77 -33.12 -7.71 -11.06
CA SER A 77 -31.86 -8.34 -11.39
C SER A 77 -31.18 -8.75 -10.09
N ASP A 78 -30.45 -9.85 -10.16
CA ASP A 78 -29.61 -10.47 -9.14
C ASP A 78 -28.41 -9.55 -8.78
N ALA A 79 -28.69 -8.28 -8.50
CA ALA A 79 -27.74 -7.17 -8.57
C ALA A 79 -27.06 -6.91 -7.22
N THR A 80 -26.32 -7.90 -6.72
CA THR A 80 -25.34 -7.71 -5.64
C THR A 80 -23.97 -7.24 -6.16
N THR A 81 -23.90 -6.91 -7.45
CA THR A 81 -22.70 -6.48 -8.17
C THR A 81 -22.92 -5.06 -8.65
N GLY A 82 -22.10 -4.11 -8.19
CA GLY A 82 -22.15 -2.71 -8.60
C GLY A 82 -21.79 -2.51 -10.08
N GLN A 83 -21.89 -1.27 -10.57
CA GLN A 83 -21.69 -0.90 -11.98
C GLN A 83 -20.33 -1.34 -12.57
N HIS A 84 -19.38 -1.74 -11.71
CA HIS A 84 -18.02 -2.16 -12.08
C HIS A 84 -17.62 -3.55 -11.55
N GLY A 85 -18.53 -4.47 -11.23
CA GLY A 85 -18.12 -5.82 -10.77
C GLY A 85 -17.72 -5.90 -9.29
N ILE A 86 -17.79 -4.78 -8.56
CA ILE A 86 -17.49 -4.67 -7.13
C ILE A 86 -18.71 -5.17 -6.34
N PRO A 87 -18.55 -5.94 -5.26
CA PRO A 87 -19.65 -6.26 -4.36
C PRO A 87 -20.32 -4.98 -3.89
N ALA A 88 -21.65 -4.93 -3.96
CA ALA A 88 -22.40 -3.77 -3.53
C ALA A 88 -23.25 -4.09 -2.30
N VAL A 89 -23.31 -3.14 -1.37
CA VAL A 89 -24.30 -3.13 -0.29
C VAL A 89 -25.40 -2.17 -0.70
N VAL A 90 -26.61 -2.70 -0.87
CA VAL A 90 -27.77 -1.90 -1.27
C VAL A 90 -28.43 -1.32 -0.02
N VAL A 91 -28.66 -0.01 0.00
CA VAL A 91 -29.37 0.67 1.08
C VAL A 91 -30.81 0.92 0.62
N SER A 92 -31.76 0.31 1.33
CA SER A 92 -33.18 0.46 1.01
C SER A 92 -33.69 1.87 1.32
N ALA A 93 -34.84 2.25 0.77
CA ALA A 93 -35.50 3.51 1.10
C ALA A 93 -35.83 3.64 2.60
N ALA A 94 -35.90 2.52 3.34
CA ALA A 94 -36.08 2.48 4.79
C ALA A 94 -34.76 2.57 5.58
N GLY A 95 -33.61 2.69 4.90
CA GLY A 95 -32.28 2.71 5.51
C GLY A 95 -31.74 1.33 5.90
N GLU A 96 -32.36 0.25 5.43
CA GLU A 96 -31.88 -1.12 5.68
C GLU A 96 -30.72 -1.47 4.75
N LEU A 97 -29.70 -2.13 5.31
CA LEU A 97 -28.50 -2.55 4.57
C LEU A 97 -28.68 -3.99 4.08
N ILE A 98 -28.78 -4.16 2.77
CA ILE A 98 -28.87 -5.46 2.10
C ILE A 98 -27.46 -5.88 1.68
N VAL A 99 -26.94 -6.89 2.37
CA VAL A 99 -25.57 -7.43 2.16
C VAL A 99 -25.66 -8.68 1.27
N PRO A 100 -24.73 -8.87 0.32
CA PRO A 100 -24.72 -10.07 -0.52
C PRO A 100 -24.62 -11.37 0.29
N SER A 101 -25.25 -12.44 -0.20
CA SER A 101 -25.29 -13.74 0.49
C SER A 101 -23.89 -14.29 0.73
N GLY A 102 -23.62 -14.80 1.94
CA GLY A 102 -22.32 -15.36 2.32
C GLY A 102 -21.28 -14.31 2.76
N LEU A 103 -21.66 -13.03 2.77
CA LEU A 103 -20.83 -11.94 3.30
C LEU A 103 -21.48 -11.33 4.54
N THR A 104 -20.64 -10.85 5.46
CA THR A 104 -21.08 -10.10 6.64
C THR A 104 -20.49 -8.71 6.62
N LEU A 105 -21.24 -7.74 7.12
CA LEU A 105 -20.79 -6.35 7.18
C LEU A 105 -19.79 -6.16 8.32
N GLU A 106 -18.56 -5.75 8.00
CA GLU A 106 -17.49 -5.56 8.99
C GLU A 106 -17.38 -4.09 9.40
N ALA A 107 -17.36 -3.19 8.42
CA ALA A 107 -17.18 -1.76 8.67
C ALA A 107 -17.80 -0.88 7.59
N SER A 108 -18.13 0.37 7.93
CA SER A 108 -18.34 1.43 6.95
C SER A 108 -17.04 2.15 6.61
N PHE A 109 -17.00 2.75 5.42
CA PHE A 109 -15.88 3.56 4.94
C PHE A 109 -16.41 4.88 4.40
N HIS A 110 -15.83 5.98 4.85
CA HIS A 110 -16.24 7.33 4.47
C HIS A 110 -15.04 8.12 3.93
N ALA A 111 -15.23 8.81 2.82
CA ALA A 111 -14.35 9.89 2.39
C ALA A 111 -15.21 11.13 2.13
N ARG A 112 -14.94 12.21 2.86
CA ARG A 112 -15.76 13.42 2.83
C ARG A 112 -15.01 14.59 2.18
N PRO A 113 -15.71 15.49 1.48
CA PRO A 113 -15.12 16.73 1.02
C PRO A 113 -14.77 17.64 2.20
N VAL A 114 -13.80 18.53 1.99
CA VAL A 114 -13.44 19.56 2.97
C VAL A 114 -14.59 20.55 3.07
N LYS A 115 -15.10 20.76 4.29
CA LYS A 115 -16.13 21.75 4.60
C LYS A 115 -15.49 23.11 4.81
N ALA A 116 -16.26 24.16 4.52
CA ALA A 116 -15.85 25.54 4.76
C ALA A 116 -15.54 25.78 6.25
N GLN A 117 -14.63 26.72 6.49
CA GLN A 117 -14.30 27.19 7.85
C GLN A 117 -15.47 28.00 8.40
N GLY A 118 -15.83 27.72 9.65
CA GLY A 118 -16.84 28.50 10.38
C GLY A 118 -16.38 29.95 10.59
N ALA A 119 -17.32 30.88 10.71
CA ALA A 119 -17.00 32.31 10.84
C ALA A 119 -16.08 32.62 12.05
N ASP A 120 -16.34 31.95 13.17
CA ASP A 120 -15.58 32.12 14.42
C ASP A 120 -14.66 30.92 14.72
N GLU A 121 -14.51 29.99 13.78
CA GLU A 121 -13.75 28.75 13.97
C GLU A 121 -12.24 29.02 13.82
N ALA A 122 -11.45 28.65 14.83
CA ALA A 122 -9.99 28.73 14.71
C ALA A 122 -9.48 27.79 13.61
N THR A 123 -8.50 28.23 12.81
CA THR A 123 -7.93 27.43 11.70
C THR A 123 -7.43 26.05 12.15
N THR A 124 -6.87 25.97 13.35
CA THR A 124 -6.42 24.70 13.94
C THR A 124 -7.57 23.74 14.22
N GLU A 125 -8.71 24.23 14.71
CA GLU A 125 -9.91 23.42 14.96
C GLU A 125 -10.60 23.07 13.64
N TRP A 126 -10.62 23.96 12.65
CA TRP A 126 -11.10 23.67 11.29
C TRP A 126 -10.30 22.55 10.63
N ILE A 127 -8.96 22.60 10.71
CA ILE A 127 -8.07 21.53 10.22
C ILE A 127 -8.38 20.21 10.92
N GLN A 128 -8.58 20.22 12.24
CA GLN A 128 -8.92 19.02 13.00
C GLN A 128 -10.28 18.45 12.57
N ARG A 129 -11.30 19.29 12.39
CA ARG A 129 -12.66 18.89 11.96
C ARG A 129 -12.62 18.15 10.64
N ASN A 130 -11.92 18.72 9.66
CA ASN A 130 -11.83 18.17 8.31
C ASN A 130 -10.90 16.95 8.20
N ARG A 131 -10.24 16.58 9.29
CA ARG A 131 -9.32 15.44 9.36
C ARG A 131 -9.77 14.41 10.39
N PHE A 132 -10.94 14.58 11.00
CA PHE A 132 -11.50 13.68 12.00
C PHE A 132 -12.94 13.31 11.64
N PHE A 133 -13.49 12.30 12.32
CA PHE A 133 -14.82 11.76 12.00
C PHE A 133 -15.90 12.83 12.14
N ALA A 134 -16.83 12.87 11.17
CA ALA A 134 -18.05 13.63 11.34
C ALA A 134 -18.93 12.93 12.38
N ILE A 135 -19.82 13.70 13.03
CA ILE A 135 -20.77 13.13 14.00
C ILE A 135 -21.69 12.12 13.32
N SER A 136 -22.08 12.36 12.07
CA SER A 136 -22.89 11.43 11.29
C SER A 136 -22.21 10.07 11.12
N ASP A 137 -20.90 10.05 10.85
CA ASP A 137 -20.13 8.81 10.67
C ASP A 137 -20.20 7.95 11.93
N LEU A 138 -19.95 8.56 13.09
CA LEU A 138 -19.92 7.81 14.35
C LEU A 138 -21.31 7.50 14.89
N SER A 139 -22.35 8.25 14.51
CA SER A 139 -23.72 7.97 14.97
C SER A 139 -24.23 6.59 14.50
N GLU A 140 -23.75 6.11 13.35
CA GLU A 140 -24.09 4.80 12.79
C GLU A 140 -23.41 3.64 13.54
N VAL A 141 -22.31 3.91 14.23
CA VAL A 141 -21.50 2.91 14.94
C VAL A 141 -21.66 3.00 16.46
N MET A 142 -21.82 4.20 17.01
CA MET A 142 -22.08 4.47 18.43
C MET A 142 -23.56 4.28 18.76
N ASN A 143 -24.15 3.14 18.39
CA ASN A 143 -25.51 2.82 18.80
C ASN A 143 -25.65 1.34 19.17
N THR A 144 -26.65 1.04 20.01
CA THR A 144 -26.87 -0.29 20.57
C THR A 144 -27.39 -1.29 19.53
N HIS A 145 -28.02 -0.79 18.45
CA HIS A 145 -28.61 -1.59 17.38
C HIS A 145 -27.74 -1.62 16.11
N ARG A 146 -26.44 -1.35 16.26
CA ARG A 146 -25.53 -1.15 15.14
C ARG A 146 -25.38 -2.43 14.33
N LYS A 147 -25.27 -2.28 13.01
CA LYS A 147 -25.04 -3.40 12.09
C LYS A 147 -23.57 -3.80 12.01
N PHE A 148 -22.67 -2.88 12.35
CA PHE A 148 -21.22 -3.06 12.37
C PHE A 148 -20.63 -2.22 13.51
N ALA A 149 -19.48 -2.62 14.03
CA ALA A 149 -18.84 -1.97 15.17
C ALA A 149 -17.68 -1.05 14.77
N LYS A 150 -17.35 -0.94 13.48
CA LYS A 150 -16.17 -0.22 13.01
C LYS A 150 -16.50 0.71 11.84
N CYS A 151 -15.90 1.89 11.82
CA CYS A 151 -15.96 2.79 10.66
C CYS A 151 -14.59 3.36 10.34
N TYR A 152 -14.36 3.67 9.07
CA TYR A 152 -13.15 4.27 8.56
C TYR A 152 -13.42 5.65 7.99
N LEU A 153 -12.48 6.58 8.20
CA LEU A 153 -12.47 7.90 7.57
C LEU A 153 -11.18 8.08 6.78
N SER A 154 -11.31 8.23 5.47
CA SER A 154 -10.25 8.68 4.57
C SER A 154 -10.25 10.20 4.48
N ALA A 155 -9.34 10.85 5.20
CA ALA A 155 -9.16 12.28 5.16
C ALA A 155 -8.36 12.71 3.92
N ARG A 156 -8.76 13.81 3.27
CA ARG A 156 -8.20 14.30 1.99
C ARG A 156 -6.69 14.58 2.02
N ASN A 157 -6.11 14.82 3.20
CA ASN A 157 -4.69 15.09 3.38
C ASN A 157 -3.85 13.84 3.69
N GLY A 158 -4.32 12.66 3.26
CA GLY A 158 -3.56 11.41 3.28
C GLY A 158 -3.67 10.56 4.54
N GLY A 159 -4.46 10.96 5.53
CA GLY A 159 -4.69 10.16 6.73
C GLY A 159 -5.88 9.21 6.58
N LEU A 160 -5.75 7.97 7.05
CA LEU A 160 -6.87 7.04 7.24
C LEU A 160 -7.04 6.76 8.74
N LEU A 161 -8.21 7.06 9.27
CA LEU A 161 -8.58 6.74 10.65
C LEU A 161 -9.56 5.57 10.68
N SER A 162 -9.54 4.81 11.76
CA SER A 162 -10.61 3.89 12.13
C SER A 162 -11.14 4.21 13.52
N TYR A 163 -12.44 4.04 13.72
CA TYR A 163 -13.09 4.04 15.03
C TYR A 163 -13.77 2.70 15.22
N THR A 164 -13.56 2.08 16.39
CA THR A 164 -14.22 0.84 16.79
C THR A 164 -15.02 1.08 18.07
N SER A 165 -16.31 0.83 18.01
CA SER A 165 -17.23 0.89 19.14
C SER A 165 -16.92 -0.19 20.17
N LYS A 166 -16.89 0.20 21.44
CA LYS A 166 -16.72 -0.72 22.58
C LYS A 166 -18.04 -1.04 23.27
N ASN A 167 -19.14 -0.41 22.84
CA ASN A 167 -20.40 -0.38 23.56
C ASN A 167 -20.26 0.09 25.01
N SER A 168 -19.33 1.03 25.27
CA SER A 168 -19.04 1.49 26.62
C SER A 168 -20.25 2.23 27.22
N SER A 169 -20.32 2.33 28.56
CA SER A 169 -21.37 3.12 29.22
C SER A 169 -21.39 4.56 28.72
N PHE A 170 -20.22 5.16 28.56
CA PHE A 170 -20.07 6.51 28.02
C PHE A 170 -20.57 6.63 26.57
N GLU A 171 -20.29 5.63 25.74
CA GLU A 171 -20.80 5.57 24.36
C GLU A 171 -22.33 5.48 24.32
N GLN A 172 -22.94 4.71 25.24
CA GLN A 172 -24.39 4.60 25.38
C GLN A 172 -25.04 5.90 25.87
N GLU A 173 -24.35 6.68 26.71
CA GLU A 173 -24.82 8.01 27.13
C GLU A 173 -24.69 9.07 26.02
N LEU A 174 -23.66 8.94 25.18
CA LEU A 174 -23.40 9.85 24.07
C LEU A 174 -24.36 9.59 22.89
N SER A 175 -24.66 8.32 22.60
CA SER A 175 -25.45 7.86 21.46
C SER A 175 -26.75 8.67 21.20
N PRO A 176 -27.65 8.89 22.19
CA PRO A 176 -28.91 9.59 21.95
C PRO A 176 -28.74 11.06 21.53
N ARG A 177 -27.59 11.66 21.84
CA ARG A 177 -27.25 13.04 21.47
C ARG A 177 -26.73 13.16 20.04
N LEU A 178 -26.22 12.05 19.49
CA LEU A 178 -25.67 11.97 18.13
C LEU A 178 -26.71 11.46 17.12
N THR A 179 -27.66 10.63 17.53
CA THR A 179 -28.70 10.12 16.64
C THR A 179 -29.52 11.25 16.05
N ARG A 180 -29.56 11.34 14.71
CA ARG A 180 -30.38 12.30 13.98
C ARG A 180 -31.86 12.18 14.35
N LYS A 181 -32.60 13.27 14.15
CA LYS A 181 -34.04 13.29 14.37
C LYS A 181 -34.75 12.35 13.38
N SER A 182 -35.98 11.94 13.67
CA SER A 182 -36.78 11.06 12.80
C SER A 182 -37.01 11.63 11.40
N ASN A 183 -36.92 12.94 11.22
CA ASN A 183 -36.98 13.64 9.94
C ASN A 183 -35.61 13.78 9.24
N GLY A 184 -34.58 13.05 9.69
CA GLY A 184 -33.23 13.06 9.14
C GLY A 184 -32.39 14.30 9.49
N GLN A 185 -32.93 15.24 10.27
CA GLN A 185 -32.22 16.49 10.58
C GLN A 185 -31.16 16.30 11.68
N PRO A 186 -30.03 17.02 11.59
CA PRO A 186 -28.99 17.00 12.61
C PRO A 186 -29.53 17.47 13.96
N ARG A 187 -28.94 16.93 15.04
CA ARG A 187 -29.15 17.43 16.40
C ARG A 187 -28.40 18.76 16.57
N ARG A 188 -28.73 19.52 17.61
CA ARG A 188 -28.07 20.81 17.92
C ARG A 188 -26.55 20.66 18.04
N PHE A 189 -26.07 19.57 18.63
CA PHE A 189 -24.64 19.30 18.77
C PHE A 189 -23.96 19.09 17.41
N GLU A 190 -24.56 18.30 16.49
CA GLU A 190 -24.05 18.13 15.12
C GLU A 190 -24.05 19.46 14.37
N ALA A 191 -25.13 20.24 14.44
CA ALA A 191 -25.20 21.54 13.76
C ALA A 191 -24.10 22.51 14.24
N LEU A 192 -23.92 22.65 15.56
CA LEU A 192 -22.91 23.53 16.17
C LEU A 192 -21.47 23.04 15.98
N TYR A 193 -21.28 21.73 15.78
CA TYR A 193 -19.97 21.19 15.42
C TYR A 193 -19.64 21.50 13.95
N GLU A 194 -20.63 21.34 13.07
CA GLU A 194 -20.45 21.52 11.63
C GLU A 194 -20.29 22.99 11.22
N ASP A 195 -20.87 23.93 11.97
CA ASP A 195 -20.68 25.37 11.78
C ASP A 195 -19.41 25.92 12.46
N GLY A 196 -18.69 25.10 13.22
CA GLY A 196 -17.44 25.46 13.89
C GLY A 196 -17.60 26.15 15.24
N SER A 197 -18.81 26.28 15.77
CA SER A 197 -19.08 26.86 17.11
C SER A 197 -18.55 25.98 18.25
N ILE A 198 -18.49 24.66 18.03
CA ILE A 198 -17.90 23.71 18.98
C ILE A 198 -16.47 23.38 18.55
N PRO A 199 -15.47 23.55 19.43
CA PRO A 199 -14.09 23.17 19.14
C PRO A 199 -13.98 21.69 18.76
N SER A 200 -13.37 21.42 17.62
CA SER A 200 -13.13 20.08 17.08
C SER A 200 -12.46 19.13 18.06
N SER A 201 -11.57 19.67 18.88
CA SER A 201 -10.88 18.93 19.91
C SER A 201 -11.77 18.40 21.02
N LEU A 202 -12.90 19.04 21.32
CA LEU A 202 -13.88 18.48 22.23
C LEU A 202 -14.45 17.18 21.66
N TRP A 203 -14.84 17.20 20.37
CA TRP A 203 -15.37 16.01 19.71
C TRP A 203 -14.34 14.89 19.60
N ILE A 204 -13.08 15.22 19.31
CA ILE A 204 -11.97 14.25 19.33
C ILE A 204 -11.91 13.59 20.71
N LEU A 205 -11.84 14.36 21.79
CA LEU A 205 -11.75 13.81 23.15
C LEU A 205 -12.95 12.95 23.54
N LEU A 206 -14.17 13.37 23.20
CA LEU A 206 -15.39 12.57 23.42
C LEU A 206 -15.32 11.24 22.67
N THR A 207 -14.88 11.26 21.41
CA THR A 207 -14.72 10.04 20.60
C THR A 207 -13.69 9.09 21.18
N LEU A 208 -12.53 9.61 21.62
CA LEU A 208 -11.45 8.84 22.22
C LEU A 208 -11.86 8.22 23.57
N ALA A 209 -12.75 8.87 24.32
CA ALA A 209 -13.31 8.32 25.55
C ALA A 209 -14.40 7.26 25.29
N ALA A 210 -15.15 7.38 24.20
CA ALA A 210 -16.27 6.47 23.88
C ALA A 210 -15.83 5.10 23.36
N GLY A 211 -14.78 5.04 22.54
CA GLY A 211 -14.36 3.81 21.86
C GLY A 211 -12.86 3.69 21.65
N THR A 212 -12.47 3.10 20.52
CA THR A 212 -11.06 3.01 20.12
C THR A 212 -10.85 3.58 18.75
N THR A 213 -10.07 4.64 18.70
CA THR A 213 -9.64 5.26 17.46
C THR A 213 -8.22 4.84 17.15
N MET A 214 -7.95 4.48 15.89
CA MET A 214 -6.61 4.20 15.40
C MET A 214 -6.32 4.99 14.15
N VAL A 215 -5.09 5.48 14.06
CA VAL A 215 -4.51 5.96 12.81
C VAL A 215 -4.01 4.74 12.04
N VAL A 216 -4.63 4.48 10.90
CA VAL A 216 -4.32 3.34 10.03
C VAL A 216 -3.28 3.75 8.99
N VAL A 217 -3.51 4.84 8.26
CA VAL A 217 -2.54 5.44 7.35
C VAL A 217 -2.21 6.83 7.86
N THR A 218 -0.92 7.16 7.91
CA THR A 218 -0.44 8.45 8.41
C THR A 218 -0.73 9.56 7.41
N GLY A 219 -1.14 10.73 7.90
CA GLY A 219 -1.27 11.95 7.11
C GLY A 219 -0.64 13.14 7.84
N ASP A 220 -0.84 14.36 7.32
CA ASP A 220 -0.13 15.54 7.84
C ASP A 220 -0.45 15.89 9.31
N LEU A 221 -1.68 15.60 9.76
CA LEU A 221 -2.11 15.80 11.15
C LEU A 221 -1.86 14.55 11.99
N TRP A 222 -2.34 13.40 11.52
CA TRP A 222 -2.20 12.11 12.18
C TRP A 222 -0.92 11.42 11.72
N ARG A 223 0.20 11.84 12.31
CA ARG A 223 1.55 11.53 11.81
C ARG A 223 2.06 10.13 12.17
N HIS A 224 1.36 9.43 13.05
CA HIS A 224 1.83 8.17 13.61
C HIS A 224 0.74 7.12 13.53
N ARG A 225 1.06 5.96 12.95
CA ARG A 225 0.17 4.80 12.93
C ARG A 225 0.07 4.21 14.33
N GLY A 226 -1.14 3.86 14.75
CA GLY A 226 -1.40 3.27 16.06
C GLY A 226 -2.63 3.86 16.75
N HIS A 227 -2.78 3.57 18.03
CA HIS A 227 -3.90 4.09 18.82
C HIS A 227 -3.80 5.60 18.98
N LEU A 228 -4.94 6.27 18.78
CA LEU A 228 -5.10 7.67 19.13
C LEU A 228 -5.65 7.75 20.56
N ASN A 229 -4.99 8.53 21.40
CA ASN A 229 -5.20 8.63 22.84
C ASN A 229 -5.41 10.09 23.25
N ALA A 230 -5.90 10.34 24.47
CA ALA A 230 -6.26 11.69 24.93
C ALA A 230 -5.06 12.67 24.88
N SER A 231 -3.84 12.15 24.90
CA SER A 231 -2.56 12.87 24.75
C SER A 231 -2.21 13.23 23.29
N TRP A 232 -3.10 12.99 22.32
CA TRP A 232 -2.80 13.09 20.89
C TRP A 232 -2.09 14.38 20.47
N ARG A 233 -2.36 15.52 21.11
CA ARG A 233 -1.69 16.80 20.82
C ARG A 233 -0.19 16.78 21.10
N ALA A 234 0.23 16.07 22.15
CA ALA A 234 1.64 15.86 22.45
C ALA A 234 2.22 14.76 21.56
N ASP A 235 1.44 13.71 21.30
CA ASP A 235 1.91 12.54 20.55
C ASP A 235 2.25 12.87 19.09
N ILE A 236 1.48 13.75 18.43
CA ILE A 236 1.77 14.19 17.04
C ILE A 236 3.06 15.01 16.91
N LEU A 237 3.64 15.49 18.01
CA LEU A 237 4.89 16.25 18.03
C LEU A 237 6.11 15.34 18.22
N GLN A 238 5.92 14.05 18.48
CA GLN A 238 7.02 13.11 18.66
C GLN A 238 7.72 12.82 17.34
N VAL A 239 9.06 12.86 17.33
CA VAL A 239 9.84 12.74 16.09
C VAL A 239 9.91 11.29 15.59
N GLN A 240 9.90 10.30 16.49
CA GLN A 240 9.98 8.87 16.16
C GLN A 240 9.30 8.02 17.24
N PRO A 241 7.97 7.84 17.20
CA PRO A 241 7.33 6.88 18.10
C PRO A 241 7.72 5.45 17.73
N ALA A 242 7.78 4.59 18.74
CA ALA A 242 7.96 3.17 18.51
C ALA A 242 6.81 2.60 17.66
N ASN A 243 7.15 1.81 16.64
CA ASN A 243 6.16 1.07 15.86
C ASN A 243 5.44 0.07 16.78
N SER A 244 4.21 0.40 17.17
CA SER A 244 3.38 -0.45 18.04
C SER A 244 2.40 -1.31 17.25
N ALA A 245 2.14 -0.96 15.98
CA ALA A 245 1.18 -1.65 15.12
C ALA A 245 1.90 -2.44 14.01
N MET A 246 1.30 -3.55 13.58
CA MET A 246 1.70 -4.25 12.36
C MET A 246 1.63 -3.29 11.15
N PRO A 247 2.51 -3.45 10.15
CA PRO A 247 2.41 -2.68 8.92
C PRO A 247 1.08 -3.00 8.21
N ILE A 248 0.64 -2.11 7.33
CA ILE A 248 -0.44 -2.44 6.40
C ILE A 248 0.10 -3.45 5.40
N PHE A 249 -0.71 -4.47 5.13
CA PHE A 249 -0.46 -5.44 4.09
C PHE A 249 -1.32 -5.14 2.87
N GLY A 250 -0.75 -5.36 1.69
CA GLY A 250 -1.49 -5.38 0.43
C GLY A 250 -2.43 -6.59 0.31
N PRO A 251 -3.01 -6.77 -0.89
CA PRO A 251 -3.90 -7.90 -1.16
C PRO A 251 -3.24 -9.26 -1.00
N ILE A 252 -4.08 -10.28 -0.94
CA ILE A 252 -3.67 -11.68 -0.96
C ILE A 252 -3.44 -12.11 -2.41
N PHE A 253 -2.23 -12.60 -2.68
CA PHE A 253 -1.83 -13.12 -3.99
C PHE A 253 -1.57 -14.62 -3.93
N ARG A 254 -1.98 -15.35 -4.96
CA ARG A 254 -1.72 -16.81 -5.05
C ARG A 254 -0.52 -17.12 -5.95
N ASP A 255 -0.23 -16.29 -6.94
CA ASP A 255 0.92 -16.44 -7.84
C ASP A 255 1.98 -15.36 -7.58
N ALA A 256 3.26 -15.74 -7.72
CA ALA A 256 4.37 -14.81 -7.76
C ALA A 256 4.31 -13.84 -8.95
N LYS A 257 3.60 -14.21 -10.04
CA LYS A 257 3.32 -13.30 -11.16
C LYS A 257 2.41 -12.14 -10.75
N ASP A 258 1.35 -12.42 -10.00
CA ASP A 258 0.42 -11.38 -9.52
C ASP A 258 1.13 -10.45 -8.53
N VAL A 259 2.00 -11.01 -7.69
CA VAL A 259 2.89 -10.23 -6.82
C VAL A 259 3.78 -9.29 -7.63
N ALA A 260 4.38 -9.77 -8.72
CA ALA A 260 5.21 -8.94 -9.59
C ALA A 260 4.40 -7.85 -10.29
N LEU A 261 3.21 -8.18 -10.79
CA LEU A 261 2.30 -7.20 -11.38
C LEU A 261 1.90 -6.14 -10.35
N TYR A 262 1.57 -6.52 -9.11
CA TYR A 262 1.25 -5.58 -8.04
C TYR A 262 2.42 -4.66 -7.69
N LEU A 263 3.65 -5.19 -7.62
CA LEU A 263 4.84 -4.38 -7.39
C LEU A 263 5.07 -3.39 -8.54
N HIS A 264 4.87 -3.81 -9.78
CA HIS A 264 4.95 -2.94 -10.96
C HIS A 264 3.94 -1.79 -10.87
N THR A 265 2.67 -2.07 -10.54
CA THR A 265 1.61 -1.06 -10.51
C THR A 265 1.66 -0.15 -9.29
N LYS A 266 2.12 -0.64 -8.13
CA LYS A 266 2.21 0.15 -6.88
C LYS A 266 3.46 1.00 -6.77
N LEU A 267 4.53 0.63 -7.47
CA LEU A 267 5.80 1.35 -7.46
C LEU A 267 6.18 1.89 -8.84
N PRO A 268 5.28 2.58 -9.58
CA PRO A 268 5.63 3.17 -10.86
C PRO A 268 6.62 4.32 -10.67
N GLU A 269 7.40 4.59 -11.72
CA GLU A 269 8.45 5.61 -11.86
C GLU A 269 8.65 6.52 -10.63
N SER A 270 9.42 6.05 -9.65
CA SER A 270 9.67 6.79 -8.42
C SER A 270 10.37 8.11 -8.72
N THR A 271 9.63 9.22 -8.64
CA THR A 271 10.18 10.58 -8.50
C THR A 271 10.69 10.85 -7.08
N ALA A 272 10.49 9.91 -6.15
CA ALA A 272 10.95 10.03 -4.77
C ALA A 272 12.47 9.98 -4.69
N ALA A 273 13.03 10.83 -3.82
CA ALA A 273 14.48 10.94 -3.57
C ALA A 273 15.10 9.70 -2.90
N GLN A 274 14.28 8.73 -2.48
CA GLN A 274 14.70 7.52 -1.78
C GLN A 274 14.01 6.29 -2.38
N PRO A 275 14.64 5.10 -2.32
CA PRO A 275 14.00 3.87 -2.75
C PRO A 275 12.83 3.52 -1.84
N ASN A 276 11.84 2.88 -2.43
CA ASN A 276 10.72 2.27 -1.73
C ASN A 276 11.09 0.83 -1.44
N VAL A 277 10.95 0.40 -0.19
CA VAL A 277 11.38 -0.92 0.29
C VAL A 277 10.25 -1.59 1.07
N GLY A 278 10.20 -2.92 1.03
CA GLY A 278 9.32 -3.70 1.89
C GLY A 278 9.57 -5.21 1.83
N PHE A 279 8.66 -5.97 2.41
CA PHE A 279 8.74 -7.42 2.52
C PHE A 279 7.59 -8.10 1.79
N ILE A 280 7.91 -9.26 1.21
CA ILE A 280 6.94 -10.23 0.74
C ILE A 280 6.90 -11.35 1.77
N LEU A 281 5.73 -11.61 2.32
CA LEU A 281 5.50 -12.67 3.29
C LEU A 281 4.73 -13.81 2.62
N LYS A 282 5.12 -15.06 2.88
CA LYS A 282 4.42 -16.25 2.43
C LYS A 282 3.79 -16.94 3.63
N HIS A 283 2.52 -17.31 3.50
CA HIS A 283 1.84 -18.08 4.52
C HIS A 283 2.49 -19.47 4.70
N ASN A 284 2.52 -19.97 5.94
CA ASN A 284 3.30 -21.16 6.31
C ASN A 284 2.69 -22.47 5.77
N VAL A 285 1.35 -22.56 5.73
CA VAL A 285 0.63 -23.77 5.31
C VAL A 285 -0.02 -23.58 3.94
N SER A 286 -0.95 -22.64 3.82
CA SER A 286 -1.61 -22.25 2.57
C SER A 286 -0.66 -21.56 1.59
N ASP A 287 -0.92 -21.74 0.29
CA ASP A 287 -0.09 -21.19 -0.80
C ASP A 287 -0.55 -19.80 -1.23
N PHE A 288 -0.29 -18.80 -0.38
CA PHE A 288 -0.54 -17.40 -0.73
C PHE A 288 0.52 -16.47 -0.13
N PHE A 289 0.56 -15.27 -0.68
CA PHE A 289 1.50 -14.21 -0.38
C PHE A 289 0.75 -12.94 0.01
N ILE A 290 1.41 -12.15 0.85
CA ILE A 290 1.04 -10.77 1.14
C ILE A 290 2.31 -9.92 1.06
N LEU A 291 2.14 -8.62 0.88
CA LEU A 291 3.24 -7.67 0.85
C LEU A 291 2.99 -6.61 1.91
N THR A 292 4.05 -6.12 2.55
CA THR A 292 3.92 -4.86 3.30
C THR A 292 3.66 -3.71 2.32
N GLU A 293 3.02 -2.64 2.74
CA GLU A 293 3.03 -1.41 1.97
C GLU A 293 4.47 -0.84 1.88
N PRO A 294 4.83 -0.20 0.76
CA PRO A 294 6.18 0.32 0.56
C PRO A 294 6.48 1.50 1.48
N VAL A 295 7.70 1.52 2.03
CA VAL A 295 8.21 2.65 2.81
C VAL A 295 9.42 3.24 2.11
N SER A 296 9.43 4.55 1.96
CA SER A 296 10.56 5.29 1.41
C SER A 296 11.70 5.33 2.43
N SER A 297 12.75 4.57 2.17
CA SER A 297 13.91 4.43 3.06
C SER A 297 15.13 4.00 2.26
N PRO A 298 16.35 4.47 2.58
CA PRO A 298 17.54 3.99 1.91
C PRO A 298 17.67 2.47 2.08
N TYR A 299 17.72 1.74 0.96
CA TYR A 299 17.74 0.28 0.95
C TYR A 299 18.91 -0.30 1.74
N ALA A 300 20.08 0.35 1.66
CA ALA A 300 21.29 -0.07 2.37
C ALA A 300 21.19 0.00 3.91
N SER A 301 20.34 0.84 4.45
CA SER A 301 20.11 0.99 5.90
C SER A 301 18.75 0.45 6.34
N PHE A 302 18.05 -0.27 5.46
CA PHE A 302 16.69 -0.71 5.72
C PHE A 302 16.67 -1.87 6.72
N ASP A 303 16.39 -1.54 7.98
CA ASP A 303 16.18 -2.52 9.04
C ASP A 303 14.73 -3.05 8.99
N ARG A 304 14.57 -4.38 9.08
CA ARG A 304 13.26 -5.05 9.18
C ARG A 304 12.46 -4.51 10.36
N ALA A 305 13.16 -4.10 11.41
CA ALA A 305 12.56 -3.55 12.61
C ALA A 305 11.93 -2.16 12.42
N LEU A 306 12.12 -1.52 11.26
CA LEU A 306 11.43 -0.29 10.88
C LEU A 306 9.99 -0.52 10.38
N LEU A 307 9.64 -1.74 9.96
CA LEU A 307 8.28 -2.04 9.48
C LEU A 307 7.45 -2.83 10.48
N PHE A 308 8.07 -3.73 11.23
CA PHE A 308 7.37 -4.59 12.17
C PHE A 308 7.49 -4.06 13.59
N PRO A 309 6.43 -4.22 14.42
CA PRO A 309 6.54 -3.94 15.84
C PRO A 309 7.58 -4.85 16.49
N LYS A 310 8.17 -4.41 17.59
CA LYS A 310 9.18 -5.18 18.32
C LYS A 310 8.58 -5.89 19.53
N ASP A 311 9.12 -7.07 19.85
CA ASP A 311 8.86 -7.71 21.13
C ASP A 311 9.64 -7.02 22.27
N GLN A 312 9.44 -7.51 23.50
CA GLN A 312 10.13 -7.04 24.70
C GLN A 312 11.67 -7.21 24.65
N HIS A 313 12.18 -8.03 23.73
CA HIS A 313 13.61 -8.27 23.50
C HIS A 313 14.16 -7.45 22.32
N GLY A 314 13.33 -6.61 21.70
CA GLY A 314 13.71 -5.77 20.56
C GLY A 314 13.64 -6.47 19.20
N ASN A 315 13.14 -7.71 19.12
CA ASN A 315 13.06 -8.47 17.88
C ASN A 315 11.81 -8.09 17.08
N PRO A 316 11.91 -7.95 15.74
CA PRO A 316 10.75 -7.73 14.87
C PRO A 316 9.73 -8.87 14.97
N LEU A 317 8.46 -8.52 15.20
CA LEU A 317 7.33 -9.43 15.25
C LEU A 317 6.73 -9.59 13.86
N ILE A 318 7.04 -10.71 13.21
CA ILE A 318 6.38 -11.14 11.97
C ILE A 318 5.07 -11.85 12.36
N PRO A 319 3.97 -11.68 11.59
CA PRO A 319 2.73 -12.45 11.82
C PRO A 319 3.01 -13.95 11.89
N ARG A 320 2.52 -14.62 12.95
CA ARG A 320 2.89 -16.01 13.32
C ARG A 320 2.67 -17.03 12.20
N GLU A 321 1.64 -16.83 11.39
CA GLU A 321 1.27 -17.72 10.28
C GLU A 321 2.12 -17.51 9.02
N PHE A 322 3.06 -16.58 9.05
CA PHE A 322 3.84 -16.16 7.91
C PHE A 322 5.35 -16.30 8.14
N ARG A 323 6.07 -16.37 7.03
CA ARG A 323 7.52 -16.22 6.98
C ARG A 323 7.91 -15.22 5.91
N VAL A 324 9.07 -14.59 6.06
CA VAL A 324 9.63 -13.74 5.02
C VAL A 324 9.98 -14.59 3.81
N HIS A 325 9.31 -14.31 2.68
CA HIS A 325 9.60 -14.92 1.39
C HIS A 325 10.72 -14.20 0.65
N GLY A 326 10.76 -12.87 0.80
CA GLY A 326 11.76 -12.02 0.22
C GLY A 326 11.59 -10.56 0.59
N ILE A 327 12.55 -9.76 0.16
CA ILE A 327 12.55 -8.30 0.24
C ILE A 327 12.36 -7.74 -1.16
N TYR A 328 11.65 -6.62 -1.27
CA TYR A 328 11.56 -5.88 -2.51
C TYR A 328 12.07 -4.45 -2.31
N HIS A 329 12.68 -3.89 -3.35
CA HIS A 329 13.04 -2.48 -3.38
C HIS A 329 12.94 -1.90 -4.79
N SER A 330 12.67 -0.60 -4.90
CA SER A 330 12.84 0.10 -6.17
C SER A 330 14.31 0.43 -6.42
N ILE A 331 14.72 0.37 -7.69
CA ILE A 331 16.04 0.82 -8.14
C ILE A 331 16.00 2.35 -8.27
N GLN A 332 17.03 3.00 -7.72
CA GLN A 332 17.20 4.45 -7.85
C GLN A 332 18.10 4.79 -9.03
N PRO A 333 17.83 5.92 -9.72
CA PRO A 333 18.66 6.35 -10.82
C PRO A 333 20.07 6.69 -10.35
N LEU A 334 21.07 6.20 -11.08
CA LEU A 334 22.46 6.53 -10.83
C LEU A 334 22.77 7.95 -11.33
N PRO A 335 23.52 8.77 -10.58
CA PRO A 335 24.02 10.05 -11.06
C PRO A 335 24.92 9.87 -12.30
N SER A 336 24.95 10.86 -13.19
CA SER A 336 25.72 10.79 -14.45
C SER A 336 27.20 10.46 -14.25
N ALA A 337 27.81 10.91 -13.15
CA ALA A 337 29.21 10.63 -12.81
C ALA A 337 29.49 9.15 -12.48
N ARG A 338 28.45 8.35 -12.23
CA ARG A 338 28.53 6.92 -11.91
C ARG A 338 28.07 6.01 -13.06
N LEU A 339 27.76 6.60 -14.21
CA LEU A 339 27.37 5.85 -15.39
C LEU A 339 28.59 5.27 -16.11
N ALA A 340 28.42 4.05 -16.60
CA ALA A 340 29.33 3.42 -17.52
C ALA A 340 29.31 4.16 -18.88
N PRO A 341 30.41 4.12 -19.65
CA PRO A 341 30.49 4.78 -20.95
C PRO A 341 29.58 4.16 -22.02
N SER A 342 29.03 2.96 -21.76
CA SER A 342 28.14 2.21 -22.65
C SER A 342 27.01 1.54 -21.86
N GLU A 343 25.94 1.15 -22.54
CA GLU A 343 24.81 0.39 -21.94
C GLU A 343 24.14 1.13 -20.76
N VAL A 344 24.05 2.46 -20.85
CA VAL A 344 23.49 3.33 -19.80
C VAL A 344 22.08 2.93 -19.39
N ASP A 345 21.21 2.64 -20.35
CA ASP A 345 19.82 2.22 -20.07
C ASP A 345 19.76 0.91 -19.28
N LEU A 346 20.68 -0.03 -19.54
CA LEU A 346 20.77 -1.29 -18.80
C LEU A 346 21.24 -1.04 -17.37
N GLN A 347 22.26 -0.21 -17.18
CA GLN A 347 22.77 0.11 -15.84
C GLN A 347 21.74 0.87 -15.00
N GLN A 348 20.96 1.78 -15.61
CA GLN A 348 19.89 2.53 -14.94
C GLN A 348 18.68 1.66 -14.56
N ASN A 349 18.51 0.51 -15.22
CA ASN A 349 17.42 -0.44 -14.98
C ASN A 349 17.95 -1.77 -14.41
N PHE A 350 19.04 -1.73 -13.64
CA PHE A 350 19.58 -2.88 -12.94
C PHE A 350 20.07 -2.49 -11.54
N PHE A 351 20.43 -3.46 -10.71
CA PHE A 351 20.96 -3.19 -9.37
C PHE A 351 22.16 -2.25 -9.42
N SER A 352 22.19 -1.23 -8.56
CA SER A 352 23.43 -0.51 -8.30
C SER A 352 24.42 -1.44 -7.57
N ALA A 353 25.72 -1.16 -7.65
CA ALA A 353 26.73 -1.95 -6.94
C ALA A 353 26.49 -1.96 -5.41
N ALA A 354 26.03 -0.83 -4.86
CA ALA A 354 25.69 -0.70 -3.45
C ALA A 354 24.47 -1.54 -3.07
N ASP A 355 23.38 -1.45 -3.84
CA ASP A 355 22.16 -2.23 -3.58
C ASP A 355 22.39 -3.72 -3.79
N LEU A 356 23.19 -4.10 -4.79
CA LEU A 356 23.56 -5.49 -5.00
C LEU A 356 24.35 -6.03 -3.80
N LYS A 357 25.32 -5.28 -3.28
CA LYS A 357 26.07 -5.70 -2.09
C LYS A 357 25.15 -6.01 -0.92
N VAL A 358 24.23 -5.09 -0.60
CA VAL A 358 23.23 -5.25 0.47
C VAL A 358 22.35 -6.48 0.22
N SER A 359 21.91 -6.67 -1.02
CA SER A 359 21.11 -7.81 -1.44
C SER A 359 21.85 -9.15 -1.27
N LEU A 360 23.15 -9.18 -1.60
CA LEU A 360 24.00 -10.36 -1.49
C LEU A 360 24.33 -10.69 -0.02
N ASP A 361 24.61 -9.68 0.81
CA ASP A 361 24.79 -9.84 2.25
C ASP A 361 23.52 -10.42 2.91
N HIS A 362 22.34 -9.93 2.49
CA HIS A 362 21.05 -10.45 2.96
C HIS A 362 20.87 -11.95 2.64
N VAL A 363 21.12 -12.37 1.40
CA VAL A 363 20.92 -13.78 1.00
C VAL A 363 21.99 -14.72 1.56
N ILE A 364 23.13 -14.21 2.04
CA ILE A 364 24.08 -15.02 2.82
C ILE A 364 23.45 -15.41 4.16
N VAL A 365 22.83 -14.45 4.85
CA VAL A 365 22.17 -14.67 6.15
C VAL A 365 20.87 -15.47 5.98
N ALA A 366 20.12 -15.23 4.92
CA ALA A 366 18.87 -15.91 4.63
C ALA A 366 18.80 -16.48 3.19
N PRO A 367 19.49 -17.60 2.90
CA PRO A 367 19.58 -18.18 1.55
C PRO A 367 18.26 -18.58 0.89
N HIS A 368 17.22 -18.79 1.70
CA HIS A 368 15.88 -19.18 1.24
C HIS A 368 15.03 -17.98 0.83
N GLN A 369 15.45 -16.76 1.19
CA GLN A 369 14.77 -15.51 0.87
C GLN A 369 15.17 -15.03 -0.54
N ARG A 370 14.27 -14.30 -1.18
CA ARG A 370 14.45 -13.73 -2.52
C ARG A 370 14.65 -12.23 -2.42
N VAL A 371 15.37 -11.67 -3.38
CA VAL A 371 15.45 -10.22 -3.56
C VAL A 371 14.69 -9.87 -4.82
N PHE A 372 13.76 -8.92 -4.71
CA PHE A 372 13.00 -8.39 -5.83
C PHE A 372 13.43 -6.94 -6.06
N ALA A 373 13.76 -6.60 -7.29
CA ALA A 373 14.12 -5.24 -7.67
C ALA A 373 13.17 -4.74 -8.74
N ILE A 374 12.53 -3.60 -8.46
CA ILE A 374 11.65 -2.91 -9.40
C ILE A 374 12.51 -1.89 -10.14
N THR A 375 12.69 -2.08 -11.43
CA THR A 375 13.48 -1.18 -12.27
C THR A 375 12.72 0.11 -12.54
N ARG A 376 13.42 1.15 -12.96
CA ARG A 376 12.80 2.44 -13.26
C ARG A 376 11.78 2.34 -14.39
N ASP A 377 12.09 1.55 -15.42
CA ASP A 377 11.18 1.28 -16.53
C ASP A 377 10.10 0.22 -16.22
N GLY A 378 9.97 -0.18 -14.94
CA GLY A 378 8.86 -0.98 -14.43
C GLY A 378 9.07 -2.50 -14.46
N ALA A 379 10.22 -3.01 -14.89
CA ALA A 379 10.51 -4.43 -14.79
C ALA A 379 10.56 -4.88 -13.33
N VAL A 380 10.16 -6.13 -13.07
CA VAL A 380 10.35 -6.76 -11.77
C VAL A 380 11.35 -7.88 -11.90
N LEU A 381 12.57 -7.63 -11.41
CA LEU A 381 13.65 -8.61 -11.37
C LEU A 381 13.60 -9.39 -10.06
N ARG A 382 14.02 -10.65 -10.09
CA ARG A 382 14.13 -11.52 -8.92
C ARG A 382 15.46 -12.24 -8.89
N PHE A 383 16.16 -12.15 -7.78
CA PHE A 383 17.33 -12.97 -7.45
C PHE A 383 16.96 -14.01 -6.38
N ALA A 384 17.32 -15.28 -6.61
CA ALA A 384 16.96 -16.40 -5.74
C ALA A 384 17.97 -17.55 -5.84
N LYS A 385 17.88 -18.52 -4.91
CA LYS A 385 18.71 -19.75 -4.91
C LYS A 385 20.20 -19.42 -5.13
N PRO A 386 20.84 -18.75 -4.16
CA PRO A 386 22.20 -18.23 -4.34
C PRO A 386 23.22 -19.38 -4.39
N VAL A 387 24.21 -19.25 -5.27
CA VAL A 387 25.38 -20.13 -5.33
C VAL A 387 26.48 -19.54 -4.46
N MET A 388 26.54 -19.96 -3.20
CA MET A 388 27.32 -19.28 -2.15
C MET A 388 28.79 -18.96 -2.48
N PRO A 389 29.58 -19.87 -3.09
CA PRO A 389 30.96 -19.54 -3.46
C PRO A 389 31.03 -18.36 -4.45
N LYS A 390 30.11 -18.30 -5.41
CA LYS A 390 30.03 -17.24 -6.42
C LYS A 390 29.51 -15.94 -5.84
N VAL A 391 28.51 -16.00 -4.94
CA VAL A 391 28.03 -14.84 -4.18
C VAL A 391 29.17 -14.21 -3.38
N ARG A 392 29.95 -15.02 -2.65
CA ARG A 392 31.11 -14.53 -1.88
C ARG A 392 32.18 -13.92 -2.78
N ALA A 393 32.50 -14.55 -3.92
CA ALA A 393 33.44 -14.01 -4.88
C ALA A 393 32.96 -12.65 -5.45
N LEU A 394 31.68 -12.55 -5.80
CA LEU A 394 31.09 -11.31 -6.31
C LEU A 394 31.10 -10.19 -5.26
N LEU A 395 30.85 -10.50 -3.98
CA LEU A 395 31.00 -9.54 -2.88
C LEU A 395 32.43 -9.04 -2.72
N VAL A 396 33.43 -9.92 -2.87
CA VAL A 396 34.84 -9.53 -2.85
C VAL A 396 35.15 -8.60 -4.02
N GLU A 397 34.69 -8.91 -5.23
CA GLU A 397 34.87 -8.03 -6.39
C GLU A 397 34.21 -6.65 -6.16
N LEU A 398 32.98 -6.62 -5.64
CA LEU A 398 32.27 -5.38 -5.28
C LEU A 398 33.08 -4.54 -4.27
N ALA A 399 33.67 -5.18 -3.26
CA ALA A 399 34.55 -4.51 -2.30
C ALA A 399 35.87 -4.02 -2.91
N GLN A 400 36.37 -4.67 -3.97
CA GLN A 400 37.62 -4.35 -4.66
C GLN A 400 37.44 -3.41 -5.87
N GLY A 401 36.40 -2.58 -5.85
CA GLY A 401 36.22 -1.51 -6.85
C GLY A 401 35.58 -1.95 -8.16
N LEU A 402 34.75 -3.02 -8.17
CA LEU A 402 33.92 -3.37 -9.33
C LEU A 402 33.09 -2.17 -9.83
N GLU A 403 32.56 -1.34 -8.92
CA GLU A 403 31.83 -0.12 -9.28
C GLU A 403 32.70 0.84 -10.09
N GLN A 404 33.95 1.06 -9.66
CA GLN A 404 34.88 1.90 -10.40
C GLN A 404 35.19 1.32 -11.78
N LYS A 405 35.32 -0.01 -11.89
CA LYS A 405 35.52 -0.68 -13.18
C LYS A 405 34.31 -0.53 -14.12
N LEU A 406 33.09 -0.46 -13.60
CA LEU A 406 31.89 -0.13 -14.40
C LEU A 406 31.97 1.31 -14.92
N ILE A 407 32.28 2.26 -14.03
CA ILE A 407 32.35 3.69 -14.35
C ILE A 407 33.44 3.96 -15.40
N THR A 408 34.61 3.34 -15.28
CA THR A 408 35.71 3.53 -16.24
C THR A 408 35.58 2.67 -17.50
N GLY A 409 34.54 1.84 -17.62
CA GLY A 409 34.35 0.92 -18.74
C GLY A 409 35.31 -0.29 -18.76
N GLY A 410 35.97 -0.59 -17.65
CA GLY A 410 36.80 -1.80 -17.50
C GLY A 410 35.99 -3.10 -17.47
N ILE A 411 34.71 -3.02 -17.10
CA ILE A 411 33.70 -4.06 -17.34
C ILE A 411 32.42 -3.40 -17.86
N THR A 412 31.67 -4.10 -18.70
CA THR A 412 30.39 -3.59 -19.20
C THR A 412 29.24 -3.94 -18.25
N PRO A 413 28.15 -3.16 -18.24
CA PRO A 413 26.91 -3.52 -17.54
C PRO A 413 26.39 -4.93 -17.88
N ALA A 414 26.50 -5.39 -19.13
CA ALA A 414 26.15 -6.76 -19.51
C ALA A 414 26.99 -7.84 -18.78
N ILE A 415 28.31 -7.65 -18.68
CA ILE A 415 29.19 -8.57 -17.93
C ILE A 415 28.80 -8.57 -16.43
N PHE A 416 28.41 -7.41 -15.90
CA PHE A 416 27.93 -7.32 -14.53
C PHE A 416 26.62 -8.09 -14.30
N VAL A 417 25.67 -8.00 -15.24
CA VAL A 417 24.46 -8.83 -15.23
C VAL A 417 24.82 -10.32 -15.26
N ASP A 418 25.74 -10.74 -16.14
CA ASP A 418 26.17 -12.14 -16.26
C ASP A 418 26.78 -12.65 -14.95
N LYS A 419 27.60 -11.84 -14.27
CA LYS A 419 28.16 -12.17 -12.95
C LYS A 419 27.06 -12.40 -11.90
N VAL A 420 26.03 -11.55 -11.88
CA VAL A 420 24.89 -11.73 -10.97
C VAL A 420 24.08 -12.98 -11.33
N ALA A 421 23.81 -13.19 -12.62
CA ALA A 421 23.09 -14.37 -13.11
C ALA A 421 23.84 -15.68 -12.86
N ASP A 422 25.18 -15.65 -12.82
CA ASP A 422 26.01 -16.80 -12.50
C ASP A 422 26.04 -17.10 -10.98
N ALA A 423 25.84 -16.09 -10.14
CA ALA A 423 25.81 -16.21 -8.68
C ALA A 423 24.47 -16.75 -8.13
N GLY A 424 23.45 -16.99 -8.95
CA GLY A 424 22.16 -17.51 -8.51
C GLY A 424 21.15 -17.72 -9.64
N ILE A 425 19.86 -17.67 -9.32
CA ILE A 425 18.78 -17.59 -10.30
C ILE A 425 18.31 -16.14 -10.36
N LEU A 426 18.77 -15.43 -11.39
CA LEU A 426 18.25 -14.13 -11.79
C LEU A 426 17.11 -14.34 -12.80
N SER A 427 15.98 -13.66 -12.62
CA SER A 427 14.82 -13.78 -13.52
C SER A 427 14.04 -12.49 -13.66
N VAL A 428 13.45 -12.27 -14.82
CA VAL A 428 12.45 -11.23 -15.08
C VAL A 428 11.06 -11.80 -14.80
N LEU A 429 10.36 -11.27 -13.80
CA LEU A 429 8.99 -11.65 -13.45
C LEU A 429 7.94 -10.76 -14.10
N PHE A 430 8.30 -9.51 -14.39
CA PHE A 430 7.47 -8.60 -15.15
C PHE A 430 8.36 -7.86 -16.16
N PRO A 431 8.01 -7.85 -17.46
CA PRO A 431 8.86 -7.31 -18.51
C PRO A 431 8.82 -5.79 -18.58
N SER A 432 9.80 -5.20 -19.24
CA SER A 432 9.90 -3.77 -19.52
C SER A 432 10.60 -3.50 -20.85
N LYS A 433 10.85 -2.23 -21.19
CA LYS A 433 11.60 -1.86 -22.40
C LYS A 433 13.04 -2.41 -22.36
N THR A 434 13.72 -2.30 -21.22
CA THR A 434 15.08 -2.81 -21.03
C THR A 434 15.13 -4.31 -20.77
N TRP A 435 14.08 -4.88 -20.17
CA TRP A 435 13.96 -6.31 -19.87
C TRP A 435 12.74 -6.93 -20.55
N PRO A 436 12.76 -7.14 -21.88
CA PRO A 436 11.56 -7.53 -22.64
C PRO A 436 11.14 -8.99 -22.44
N THR A 437 12.07 -9.87 -22.08
CA THR A 437 11.82 -11.31 -22.02
C THR A 437 11.63 -11.77 -20.58
N MET A 438 10.42 -12.27 -20.27
CA MET A 438 10.14 -12.93 -19.00
C MET A 438 10.90 -14.25 -18.86
N GLY A 439 11.27 -14.61 -17.63
CA GLY A 439 11.93 -15.87 -17.31
C GLY A 439 13.35 -15.70 -16.81
N ARG A 440 14.12 -16.80 -16.80
CA ARG A 440 15.48 -16.81 -16.26
C ARG A 440 16.44 -16.08 -17.19
N ILE A 441 17.24 -15.19 -16.62
CA ILE A 441 18.37 -14.58 -17.32
C ILE A 441 19.53 -15.57 -17.25
N THR A 442 19.96 -16.05 -18.40
CA THR A 442 21.16 -16.88 -18.55
C THR A 442 22.34 -15.99 -18.86
N ALA A 443 23.50 -16.28 -18.26
CA ALA A 443 24.73 -15.61 -18.63
C ALA A 443 24.93 -15.74 -20.14
N SER A 444 25.18 -14.62 -20.82
CA SER A 444 25.49 -14.64 -22.24
C SER A 444 26.84 -15.34 -22.39
N THR A 445 26.84 -16.59 -22.88
CA THR A 445 28.08 -17.22 -23.36
C THR A 445 28.57 -16.49 -24.60
N SER A 446 29.22 -15.34 -24.41
CA SER A 446 29.92 -14.59 -25.45
C SER A 446 31.41 -14.50 -25.11
N ILE A 447 32.03 -15.67 -24.93
CA ILE A 447 33.48 -15.82 -25.01
C ILE A 447 33.78 -16.92 -26.05
N VAL A 448 34.42 -16.52 -27.16
CA VAL A 448 34.95 -17.31 -28.28
C VAL A 448 33.99 -17.75 -29.41
N ALA A 449 33.54 -16.80 -30.25
CA ALA A 449 33.20 -17.10 -31.66
C ALA A 449 33.30 -15.88 -32.58
N ARG A 450 34.30 -15.01 -32.40
CA ARG A 450 34.63 -13.92 -33.35
C ARG A 450 36.14 -13.73 -33.50
N ARG A 451 36.88 -14.84 -33.65
CA ARG A 451 38.26 -14.86 -34.20
C ARG A 451 38.50 -16.18 -34.91
N ARG A 452 37.86 -16.37 -36.06
CA ARG A 452 38.23 -17.28 -37.16
C ARG A 452 37.17 -17.10 -38.24
N HIS A 453 37.38 -16.11 -39.11
CA HIS A 453 36.96 -16.07 -40.52
C HIS A 453 37.18 -14.66 -41.07
N THR A 454 38.45 -14.25 -41.17
CA THR A 454 38.87 -13.23 -42.15
C THR A 454 40.35 -13.40 -42.49
N VAL A 455 40.74 -14.58 -42.98
CA VAL A 455 41.94 -14.74 -43.81
C VAL A 455 41.61 -15.80 -44.84
N HIS A 456 41.19 -15.36 -46.04
CA HIS A 456 41.45 -15.93 -47.37
C HIS A 456 40.32 -15.57 -48.34
N SER A 457 40.47 -14.44 -49.04
CA SER A 457 40.08 -14.31 -50.44
C SER A 457 40.74 -13.07 -51.06
N LEU A 458 42.01 -13.22 -51.42
CA LEU A 458 42.70 -12.40 -52.43
C LEU A 458 43.49 -13.40 -53.29
N LEU A 459 43.38 -13.25 -54.62
CA LEU A 459 43.94 -14.08 -55.71
C LEU A 459 43.01 -15.27 -56.06
N ARG A 460 42.19 -15.23 -57.11
CA ARG A 460 42.51 -15.11 -58.53
C ARG A 460 41.24 -14.80 -59.32
#